data_AF-A0A9E3KAL6-F1
#
_entry.id   AF-A0A9E3KAL6-F1
#
_cell.length_a   1.000
_cell.length_b   1.000
_cell.length_c   1.000
_cell.angle_alpha   90.00
_cell.angle_beta   90.00
_cell.angle_gamma   90.00
#
_symmetry.space_group_name_H-M   'P 1'
#
loop_
_entity.id
_entity.type
_entity.pdbx_description
1 polymer ?
#
loop_
_entity_poly.entity_id
_entity_poly.type
_entity_poly.pdbx_seq_one_letter_code
_entity_poly.pdbx_strand_id
1 'polypeptide(L)'
;MTINSPLSAERPRHSVAPLRDWAAQLVHRFRARFVHFLRSAPQVRLPAFLFPNGHASGAANNGGTDARLVSGYMFHSDYIAAAGTGIDFEVRLKGLTALAGELTLTINRLDNLGQPKVVKTKQWPLRRLATGGGRVDLAVSADPDYSYAIIGTLSSDADGHADDIEISASGAETDHALFSRLDVARRDFLSAPGSGTLSDIIVDKKATLAEPISQMCTAHQMQEPIFRELSDRLGQPNSLHRKHWEFAFILRALEYYGAVAPGHRGLGFGVGVEPMSSLFAAAGCHVLATDLPTEDDRARIWGDTAQLGGNLREMHYPALCSEADFFARVSYRPVDMNAIPTDLADFDFTWSSCAYEHLGSIEAGLQFFENSLRCLKKGGLAVHTTELNLSSNEGTLEGGATVLFRRSDFEILARRLIAAGHEVFPISFDSGDSELDRLIDLPPYSSD
;
A
#
# COMPACT_ATOMS: atom_id res chain seq x y z
N MET A 1 -8.11 3.95 0.27
CA MET A 1 -8.89 4.90 -0.57
C MET A 1 -7.95 5.43 -1.63
N THR A 2 -8.05 5.04 -2.95
CA THR A 2 -7.03 4.69 -4.05
C THR A 2 -6.49 5.77 -5.10
N ILE A 3 -5.16 6.06 -5.17
CA ILE A 3 -4.22 6.75 -6.09
C ILE A 3 -3.73 5.57 -6.89
N ASN A 4 -4.09 5.69 -8.12
CA ASN A 4 -4.06 4.60 -9.03
C ASN A 4 -2.66 4.59 -9.62
N SER A 5 -1.94 3.49 -9.42
CA SER A 5 -0.85 3.10 -10.30
C SER A 5 -1.43 3.06 -11.71
N PRO A 6 -0.96 3.90 -12.62
CA PRO A 6 -1.45 3.84 -13.96
C PRO A 6 -0.76 2.71 -14.72
N LEU A 7 -1.58 1.91 -15.38
CA LEU A 7 -1.17 0.76 -16.18
C LEU A 7 -0.21 1.19 -17.29
N SER A 8 0.94 0.51 -17.38
CA SER A 8 1.76 0.52 -18.59
C SER A 8 0.91 0.04 -19.77
N ALA A 9 0.64 0.91 -20.73
CA ALA A 9 -0.04 0.50 -21.95
C ALA A 9 0.89 -0.44 -22.73
N GLU A 10 0.52 -1.72 -22.87
CA GLU A 10 1.19 -2.65 -23.79
C GLU A 10 1.23 -2.03 -25.19
N ARG A 11 2.42 -1.65 -25.65
CA ARG A 11 2.63 -1.33 -27.06
C ARG A 11 2.75 -2.64 -27.83
N PRO A 12 1.92 -2.88 -28.87
CA PRO A 12 2.16 -3.99 -29.77
C PRO A 12 3.53 -3.79 -30.42
N ARG A 13 4.41 -4.78 -30.28
CA ARG A 13 5.74 -4.80 -30.92
C ARG A 13 5.54 -4.91 -32.43
N HIS A 14 5.48 -3.77 -33.11
CA HIS A 14 5.69 -3.71 -34.55
C HIS A 14 7.13 -3.30 -34.85
N SER A 15 7.85 -4.23 -35.46
CA SER A 15 9.16 -3.98 -36.06
C SER A 15 9.00 -3.29 -37.42
N VAL A 16 10.03 -2.51 -37.77
CA VAL A 16 10.46 -2.04 -39.11
C VAL A 16 10.31 -0.52 -39.43
N ALA A 17 11.50 0.10 -39.41
CA ALA A 17 12.09 1.19 -40.23
C ALA A 17 11.65 2.68 -40.10
N PRO A 18 12.61 3.60 -39.83
CA PRO A 18 12.37 5.04 -39.73
C PRO A 18 12.61 5.72 -41.08
N LEU A 19 11.68 6.58 -41.53
CA LEU A 19 11.94 7.78 -42.38
C LEU A 19 10.68 8.42 -42.98
N ARG A 20 9.47 7.89 -42.76
CA ARG A 20 8.21 8.54 -43.20
C ARG A 20 7.43 9.24 -42.09
N ASP A 21 7.93 9.20 -40.86
CA ASP A 21 7.12 9.51 -39.67
C ASP A 21 7.19 10.97 -39.21
N TRP A 22 8.17 11.74 -39.68
CA TRP A 22 8.33 13.15 -39.25
C TRP A 22 7.22 14.06 -39.80
N ALA A 23 6.76 13.81 -41.04
CA ALA A 23 5.70 14.60 -41.67
C ALA A 23 4.31 14.27 -41.10
N ALA A 24 4.05 12.99 -40.77
CA ALA A 24 2.80 12.56 -40.14
C ALA A 24 2.70 13.03 -38.68
N GLN A 25 3.81 12.98 -37.93
CA GLN A 25 3.86 13.49 -36.55
C GLN A 25 3.74 15.02 -36.48
N LEU A 26 4.24 15.78 -37.46
CA LEU A 26 4.03 17.23 -37.51
C LEU A 26 2.59 17.60 -37.84
N VAL A 27 1.94 16.88 -38.77
CA VAL A 27 0.51 17.10 -39.09
C VAL A 27 -0.40 16.66 -37.94
N HIS A 28 -0.04 15.60 -37.20
CA HIS A 28 -0.78 15.16 -36.00
C HIS A 28 -0.56 16.11 -34.81
N ARG A 29 0.65 16.66 -34.64
CA ARG A 29 0.94 17.71 -33.63
C ARG A 29 0.31 19.06 -33.98
N PHE A 30 0.20 19.40 -35.27
CA PHE A 30 -0.51 20.61 -35.72
C PHE A 30 -2.04 20.45 -35.63
N ARG A 31 -2.60 19.27 -35.94
CA ARG A 31 -4.03 18.99 -35.73
C ARG A 31 -4.40 18.91 -34.25
N ALA A 32 -3.54 18.34 -33.40
CA ALA A 32 -3.77 18.32 -31.95
C ALA A 32 -3.72 19.72 -31.30
N ARG A 33 -3.10 20.69 -31.96
CA ARG A 33 -3.04 22.09 -31.49
C ARG A 33 -4.25 22.94 -31.93
N PHE A 34 -5.09 22.41 -32.84
CA PHE A 34 -6.19 23.16 -33.46
C PHE A 34 -7.57 22.48 -33.38
N VAL A 35 -7.68 21.29 -32.80
CA VAL A 35 -8.99 20.73 -32.41
C VAL A 35 -9.35 21.31 -31.04
N HIS A 36 -9.91 22.51 -31.08
CA HIS A 36 -10.64 23.07 -29.97
C HIS A 36 -11.85 22.17 -29.67
N PHE A 37 -11.90 21.65 -28.45
CA PHE A 37 -13.03 21.86 -27.54
C PHE A 37 -14.40 21.71 -28.21
N LEU A 38 -15.03 20.52 -28.13
CA LEU A 38 -16.49 20.29 -28.21
C LEU A 38 -16.81 18.79 -28.16
N ARG A 39 -16.46 18.15 -27.05
CA ARG A 39 -17.32 17.12 -26.45
C ARG A 39 -17.32 17.44 -24.96
N SER A 40 -18.50 17.67 -24.41
CA SER A 40 -18.74 17.77 -22.97
C SER A 40 -18.29 16.47 -22.32
N ALA A 41 -16.99 16.37 -22.03
CA ALA A 41 -16.46 15.32 -21.18
C ALA A 41 -17.16 15.48 -19.82
N PRO A 42 -17.64 14.39 -19.21
CA PRO A 42 -18.30 14.48 -17.91
C PRO A 42 -17.37 15.19 -16.92
N GLN A 43 -17.89 16.21 -16.27
CA GLN A 43 -17.18 16.99 -15.27
C GLN A 43 -17.23 16.20 -13.95
N VAL A 44 -16.07 15.83 -13.43
CA VAL A 44 -15.94 15.14 -12.14
C VAL A 44 -15.76 16.20 -11.07
N ARG A 45 -16.58 16.17 -10.02
CA ARG A 45 -16.42 17.07 -8.87
C ARG A 45 -15.34 16.50 -7.96
N LEU A 46 -14.37 17.32 -7.59
CA LEU A 46 -13.28 16.92 -6.71
C LEU A 46 -13.47 17.57 -5.34
N PRO A 47 -13.29 16.82 -4.25
CA PRO A 47 -13.30 17.39 -2.92
C PRO A 47 -12.06 18.28 -2.71
N ALA A 48 -12.24 19.40 -2.01
CA ALA A 48 -11.24 20.45 -1.90
C ALA A 48 -10.27 20.33 -0.71
N PHE A 49 -10.59 19.48 0.29
CA PHE A 49 -9.89 19.43 1.57
C PHE A 49 -9.49 18.03 2.02
N LEU A 50 -9.44 17.07 1.10
CA LEU A 50 -9.10 15.69 1.46
C LEU A 50 -7.62 15.54 1.82
N PHE A 51 -6.76 16.42 1.30
CA PHE A 51 -5.32 16.31 1.53
C PHE A 51 -4.62 17.61 1.93
N PRO A 52 -4.38 17.88 3.22
CA PRO A 52 -4.54 17.02 4.39
C PRO A 52 -5.92 17.21 5.04
N ASN A 53 -6.59 16.10 5.36
CA ASN A 53 -7.93 16.08 5.94
C ASN A 53 -7.96 16.80 7.31
N GLY A 54 -9.01 17.57 7.59
CA GLY A 54 -9.18 18.24 8.89
C GLY A 54 -8.45 19.57 9.07
N HIS A 55 -7.62 20.02 8.14
CA HIS A 55 -6.87 21.29 8.29
C HIS A 55 -7.63 22.54 7.85
N ALA A 56 -7.45 23.63 8.59
CA ALA A 56 -8.06 24.92 8.31
C ALA A 56 -7.57 25.52 6.99
N SER A 57 -8.50 26.07 6.21
CA SER A 57 -8.16 26.80 4.99
C SER A 57 -7.65 28.20 5.29
N GLY A 58 -6.77 28.70 4.42
CA GLY A 58 -6.29 30.08 4.34
C GLY A 58 -7.40 31.13 4.31
N ALA A 59 -8.50 30.78 3.62
CA ALA A 59 -9.46 31.75 3.11
C ALA A 59 -10.86 31.17 2.87
N ALA A 60 -11.20 29.97 3.36
CA ALA A 60 -12.52 29.37 3.18
C ALA A 60 -13.12 28.82 4.48
N ASN A 61 -14.43 29.02 4.62
CA ASN A 61 -15.20 28.64 5.82
C ASN A 61 -15.42 27.12 5.96
N ASN A 62 -15.22 26.34 4.89
CA ASN A 62 -15.45 24.90 4.85
C ASN A 62 -14.17 24.05 4.90
N GLY A 63 -13.04 24.63 5.29
CA GLY A 63 -11.86 23.86 5.73
C GLY A 63 -12.09 23.19 7.09
N GLY A 64 -11.17 22.34 7.52
CA GLY A 64 -11.24 21.72 8.85
C GLY A 64 -10.77 22.66 9.98
N THR A 65 -10.61 22.14 11.19
CA THR A 65 -10.27 22.94 12.40
C THR A 65 -8.80 22.89 12.79
N ASP A 66 -8.02 21.99 12.19
CA ASP A 66 -6.64 21.73 12.59
C ASP A 66 -5.68 22.79 12.05
N ALA A 67 -4.55 22.99 12.73
CA ALA A 67 -3.57 24.02 12.40
C ALA A 67 -3.03 23.86 10.97
N ARG A 68 -2.84 24.96 10.26
CA ARG A 68 -2.36 24.96 8.86
C ARG A 68 -0.97 24.30 8.75
N LEU A 69 -0.85 23.29 7.88
CA LEU A 69 0.41 22.56 7.67
C LEU A 69 1.48 23.36 6.93
N VAL A 70 1.07 24.25 6.02
CA VAL A 70 1.97 25.17 5.31
C VAL A 70 1.39 26.57 5.26
N SER A 71 2.28 27.57 5.37
CA SER A 71 1.90 28.98 5.28
C SER A 71 1.20 29.26 3.95
N GLY A 72 0.03 29.87 4.02
CA GLY A 72 -0.78 30.18 2.85
C GLY A 72 -1.57 29.01 2.25
N TYR A 73 -1.63 27.82 2.87
CA TYR A 73 -2.48 26.73 2.39
C TYR A 73 -3.94 27.18 2.18
N MET A 74 -4.54 26.87 1.02
CA MET A 74 -5.95 27.15 0.74
C MET A 74 -6.77 25.89 0.49
N PHE A 75 -6.31 25.00 -0.39
CA PHE A 75 -6.98 23.73 -0.73
C PHE A 75 -6.03 22.77 -1.46
N HIS A 76 -6.42 21.50 -1.56
CA HIS A 76 -5.77 20.47 -2.38
C HIS A 76 -6.82 19.43 -2.81
N SER A 77 -6.92 19.16 -4.12
CA SER A 77 -7.83 18.13 -4.64
C SER A 77 -7.28 16.72 -4.46
N ASP A 78 -8.12 15.70 -4.63
CA ASP A 78 -7.62 14.34 -4.86
C ASP A 78 -6.78 14.25 -6.15
N TYR A 79 -5.93 13.24 -6.21
CA TYR A 79 -5.20 12.87 -7.43
C TYR A 79 -6.11 12.03 -8.34
N ILE A 80 -6.33 12.51 -9.56
CA ILE A 80 -7.17 11.86 -10.57
C ILE A 80 -6.36 11.34 -11.75
N ALA A 81 -6.75 10.18 -12.29
CA ALA A 81 -6.19 9.68 -13.53
C ALA A 81 -6.76 10.42 -14.75
N ALA A 82 -5.96 10.54 -15.81
CA ALA A 82 -6.40 11.15 -17.06
C ALA A 82 -7.22 10.15 -17.90
N ALA A 83 -8.40 10.56 -18.36
CA ALA A 83 -9.19 9.79 -19.34
C ALA A 83 -8.73 10.02 -20.79
N GLY A 84 -7.76 10.91 -21.01
CA GLY A 84 -7.28 11.30 -22.32
C GLY A 84 -5.97 12.09 -22.23
N THR A 85 -5.68 12.89 -23.26
CA THR A 85 -4.38 13.59 -23.40
C THR A 85 -4.29 14.93 -22.65
N GLY A 86 -5.32 15.28 -21.88
CA GLY A 86 -5.36 16.51 -21.11
C GLY A 86 -6.45 16.52 -20.06
N ILE A 87 -6.19 17.25 -18.98
CA ILE A 87 -7.14 17.52 -17.90
C ILE A 87 -7.32 19.04 -17.80
N ASP A 88 -8.57 19.48 -17.69
CA ASP A 88 -8.92 20.88 -17.41
C ASP A 88 -9.53 20.97 -16.01
N PHE A 89 -8.83 21.64 -15.09
CA PHE A 89 -9.32 21.91 -13.74
C PHE A 89 -10.02 23.25 -13.69
N GLU A 90 -11.25 23.25 -13.19
CA GLU A 90 -12.03 24.44 -12.88
C GLU A 90 -12.16 24.57 -11.35
N VAL A 91 -11.72 25.71 -10.83
CA VAL A 91 -11.82 26.10 -9.41
C VAL A 91 -12.78 27.28 -9.29
N ARG A 92 -13.78 27.17 -8.42
CA ARG A 92 -14.72 28.25 -8.09
C ARG A 92 -14.61 28.62 -6.62
N LEU A 93 -14.26 29.88 -6.37
CA LEU A 93 -14.21 30.51 -5.06
C LEU A 93 -15.51 31.30 -4.86
N LYS A 94 -16.53 30.67 -4.28
CA LYS A 94 -17.84 31.32 -4.11
C LYS A 94 -17.75 32.41 -3.06
N GLY A 95 -18.41 33.54 -3.32
CA GLY A 95 -18.43 34.68 -2.40
C GLY A 95 -17.05 35.30 -2.16
N LEU A 96 -16.08 35.08 -3.06
CA LEU A 96 -14.73 35.58 -2.88
C LEU A 96 -14.70 37.11 -2.74
N THR A 97 -14.14 37.58 -1.62
CA THR A 97 -13.80 38.98 -1.34
C THR A 97 -12.30 39.07 -1.09
N ALA A 98 -11.61 40.06 -1.65
CA ALA A 98 -10.19 40.29 -1.42
C ALA A 98 -9.78 41.69 -1.91
N LEU A 99 -8.85 42.35 -1.21
CA LEU A 99 -8.27 43.62 -1.62
C LEU A 99 -6.77 43.49 -1.93
N ALA A 100 -6.08 42.48 -1.40
CA ALA A 100 -4.64 42.26 -1.55
C ALA A 100 -4.27 40.76 -1.64
N GLY A 101 -3.03 40.50 -2.05
CA GLY A 101 -2.47 39.16 -2.20
C GLY A 101 -2.80 38.41 -3.48
N GLU A 102 -2.18 37.24 -3.62
CA GLU A 102 -2.15 36.41 -4.82
C GLU A 102 -2.59 34.98 -4.49
N LEU A 103 -3.38 34.37 -5.39
CA LEU A 103 -3.64 32.93 -5.41
C LEU A 103 -2.68 32.27 -6.39
N THR A 104 -1.90 31.31 -5.89
CA THR A 104 -1.09 30.40 -6.70
C THR A 104 -1.83 29.07 -6.84
N LEU A 105 -2.11 28.65 -8.08
CA LEU A 105 -2.54 27.29 -8.35
C LEU A 105 -1.39 26.48 -8.93
N THR A 106 -1.16 25.31 -8.36
CA THR A 106 -0.16 24.35 -8.79
C THR A 106 -0.83 23.04 -9.15
N ILE A 107 -0.54 22.50 -10.34
CA ILE A 107 -0.89 21.13 -10.70
C ILE A 107 0.35 20.28 -10.47
N ASN A 108 0.17 19.27 -9.62
CA ASN A 108 1.14 18.20 -9.42
C ASN A 108 0.73 16.98 -10.23
N ARG A 109 1.72 16.22 -10.70
CA ARG A 109 1.51 14.85 -11.14
C ARG A 109 2.17 13.89 -10.16
N LEU A 110 1.60 12.71 -9.98
CA LEU A 110 2.21 11.56 -9.33
C LEU A 110 2.50 10.49 -10.38
N ASP A 111 3.69 9.90 -10.32
CA ASP A 111 4.00 8.69 -11.08
C ASP A 111 3.60 7.41 -10.32
N ASN A 112 3.85 6.25 -10.92
CA ASN A 112 3.53 4.92 -10.37
C ASN A 112 4.26 4.62 -9.05
N LEU A 113 5.28 5.41 -8.70
CA LEU A 113 6.07 5.26 -7.48
C LEU A 113 5.66 6.27 -6.41
N GLY A 114 4.57 7.01 -6.64
CA GLY A 114 4.08 8.03 -5.73
C GLY A 114 4.94 9.29 -5.68
N GLN A 115 5.88 9.49 -6.61
CA GLN A 115 6.76 10.65 -6.60
C GLN A 115 6.05 11.87 -7.19
N PRO A 116 5.82 12.93 -6.39
CA PRO A 116 5.17 14.13 -6.89
C PRO A 116 6.12 14.95 -7.75
N LYS A 117 5.63 15.46 -8.87
CA LYS A 117 6.32 16.45 -9.69
C LYS A 117 5.37 17.57 -10.06
N VAL A 118 5.78 18.81 -9.79
CA VAL A 118 5.07 20.00 -10.26
C VAL A 118 5.11 20.03 -11.78
N VAL A 119 3.94 20.02 -12.42
CA VAL A 119 3.82 20.09 -13.89
C VAL A 119 3.40 21.46 -14.38
N LYS A 120 2.70 22.23 -13.55
CA LYS A 120 2.26 23.58 -13.91
C LYS A 120 1.99 24.42 -12.67
N THR A 121 2.43 25.67 -12.70
CA THR A 121 2.10 26.66 -11.68
C THR A 121 1.64 27.95 -12.36
N LYS A 122 0.62 28.59 -11.81
CA LYS A 122 0.15 29.90 -12.27
C LYS A 122 -0.40 30.71 -11.11
N GLN A 123 -0.28 32.03 -11.21
CA GLN A 123 -0.67 32.98 -10.17
C GLN A 123 -1.74 33.94 -10.67
N TRP A 124 -2.62 34.36 -9.77
CA TRP A 124 -3.70 35.29 -10.02
C TRP A 124 -3.86 36.28 -8.87
N PRO A 125 -3.97 37.59 -9.16
CA PRO A 125 -4.27 38.58 -8.13
C PRO A 125 -5.66 38.34 -7.56
N LEU A 126 -5.77 38.17 -6.24
CA LEU A 126 -7.03 37.84 -5.58
C LEU A 126 -8.10 38.90 -5.84
N ARG A 127 -7.71 40.19 -5.84
CA ARG A 127 -8.61 41.30 -6.19
C ARG A 127 -9.26 41.11 -7.55
N ARG A 128 -8.50 40.65 -8.56
CA ARG A 128 -9.04 40.41 -9.91
C ARG A 128 -10.02 39.23 -9.90
N LEU A 129 -9.70 38.17 -9.17
CA LEU A 129 -10.59 37.02 -9.02
C LEU A 129 -11.89 37.40 -8.32
N ALA A 130 -11.84 38.20 -7.25
CA ALA A 130 -13.01 38.68 -6.53
C ALA A 130 -13.94 39.50 -7.46
N THR A 131 -13.38 40.41 -8.27
CA THR A 131 -14.18 41.17 -9.26
C THR A 131 -14.67 40.31 -10.43
N GLY A 132 -14.01 39.19 -10.71
CA GLY A 132 -14.27 38.30 -11.83
C GLY A 132 -15.17 37.11 -11.51
N GLY A 133 -15.82 37.09 -10.33
CA GLY A 133 -16.72 36.01 -9.93
C GLY A 133 -16.02 34.75 -9.40
N GLY A 134 -14.73 34.84 -9.03
CA GLY A 134 -14.02 33.79 -8.29
C GLY A 134 -13.71 32.51 -9.08
N ARG A 135 -13.80 32.53 -10.41
CA ARG A 135 -13.54 31.36 -11.26
C ARG A 135 -12.14 31.37 -11.85
N VAL A 136 -11.47 30.21 -11.81
CA VAL A 136 -10.17 29.97 -12.42
C VAL A 136 -10.15 28.62 -13.14
N ASP A 137 -9.64 28.60 -14.36
CA ASP A 137 -9.44 27.38 -15.14
C ASP A 137 -7.93 27.15 -15.39
N LEU A 138 -7.47 25.91 -15.26
CA LEU A 138 -6.07 25.52 -15.48
C LEU A 138 -5.98 24.14 -16.13
N ALA A 139 -5.62 24.12 -17.41
CA ALA A 139 -5.42 22.89 -18.16
C ALA A 139 -3.97 22.40 -18.17
N VAL A 140 -3.77 21.09 -18.22
CA VAL A 140 -2.46 20.43 -18.39
C VAL A 140 -2.55 19.33 -19.45
N SER A 141 -1.46 19.10 -20.18
CA SER A 141 -1.32 17.86 -20.96
C SER A 141 -1.15 16.71 -20.00
N ALA A 142 -1.98 15.69 -20.17
CA ALA A 142 -2.03 14.57 -19.28
C ALA A 142 -1.62 13.30 -20.01
N ASP A 143 -0.99 12.43 -19.25
CA ASP A 143 -0.52 11.12 -19.67
C ASP A 143 -1.26 10.11 -18.78
N PRO A 144 -1.89 9.07 -19.37
CA PRO A 144 -2.58 8.02 -18.62
C PRO A 144 -1.70 7.38 -17.56
N ASP A 145 -0.38 7.37 -17.76
CA ASP A 145 0.67 6.85 -16.86
C ASP A 145 0.94 7.75 -15.64
N TYR A 146 0.08 8.73 -15.34
CA TYR A 146 0.22 9.57 -14.16
C TYR A 146 -1.15 9.96 -13.59
N SER A 147 -1.16 10.31 -12.30
CA SER A 147 -2.31 10.92 -11.64
C SER A 147 -2.03 12.40 -11.34
N TYR A 148 -3.07 13.24 -11.26
CA TYR A 148 -2.92 14.70 -11.21
C TYR A 148 -3.80 15.31 -10.12
N ALA A 149 -3.26 16.27 -9.36
CA ALA A 149 -4.01 17.05 -8.38
C ALA A 149 -3.75 18.54 -8.55
N ILE A 150 -4.72 19.38 -8.18
CA ILE A 150 -4.60 20.83 -8.16
C ILE A 150 -4.57 21.36 -6.71
N ILE A 151 -3.63 22.25 -6.44
CA ILE A 151 -3.31 22.78 -5.12
C ILE A 151 -3.40 24.30 -5.17
N GLY A 152 -4.10 24.90 -4.20
CA GLY A 152 -4.20 26.34 -4.03
C GLY A 152 -3.41 26.84 -2.82
N THR A 153 -2.58 27.85 -3.03
CA THR A 153 -1.88 28.56 -1.95
C THR A 153 -1.98 30.08 -2.11
N LEU A 154 -1.98 30.79 -0.99
CA LEU A 154 -2.07 32.24 -0.91
C LEU A 154 -0.72 32.85 -0.52
N SER A 155 -0.47 34.06 -1.01
CA SER A 155 0.66 34.87 -0.54
C SER A 155 0.47 35.30 0.93
N SER A 156 1.55 35.64 1.62
CA SER A 156 1.51 36.01 3.04
C SER A 156 0.78 37.31 3.34
N ASP A 157 0.58 38.17 2.34
CA ASP A 157 -0.17 39.43 2.41
C ASP A 157 -1.64 39.30 1.97
N ALA A 158 -2.10 38.08 1.66
CA ALA A 158 -3.46 37.84 1.21
C ALA A 158 -4.51 38.08 2.31
N ASP A 159 -5.56 38.82 1.94
CA ASP A 159 -6.73 39.10 2.80
C ASP A 159 -8.02 38.46 2.25
N GLY A 160 -7.86 37.54 1.29
CA GLY A 160 -8.98 36.92 0.60
C GLY A 160 -9.83 36.03 1.50
N HIS A 161 -11.14 36.11 1.33
CA HIS A 161 -12.13 35.26 2.00
C HIS A 161 -13.18 34.76 1.00
N ALA A 162 -13.47 33.46 1.00
CA ALA A 162 -14.48 32.80 0.21
C ALA A 162 -15.43 31.99 1.11
N ASP A 163 -16.70 31.90 0.70
CA ASP A 163 -17.71 31.12 1.42
C ASP A 163 -17.52 29.62 1.20
N ASP A 164 -17.09 29.22 0.00
CA ASP A 164 -16.97 27.84 -0.44
C ASP A 164 -15.96 27.73 -1.60
N ILE A 165 -15.29 26.57 -1.69
CA ILE A 165 -14.36 26.22 -2.77
C ILE A 165 -14.90 24.97 -3.47
N GLU A 166 -15.23 25.11 -4.74
CA GLU A 166 -15.59 23.97 -5.58
C GLU A 166 -14.49 23.70 -6.60
N ILE A 167 -14.08 22.44 -6.68
CA ILE A 167 -13.11 21.98 -7.66
C ILE A 167 -13.80 20.97 -8.57
N SER A 168 -13.50 21.05 -9.85
CA SER A 168 -13.96 20.07 -10.81
C SER A 168 -12.94 19.88 -11.92
N ALA A 169 -12.96 18.71 -12.54
CA ALA A 169 -12.06 18.36 -13.63
C ALA A 169 -12.84 17.78 -14.80
N SER A 170 -12.45 18.17 -16.02
CA SER A 170 -12.87 17.51 -17.25
C SER A 170 -11.67 16.80 -17.88
N GLY A 171 -11.90 15.65 -18.53
CA GLY A 171 -10.82 14.78 -19.00
C GLY A 171 -10.21 13.88 -17.92
N ALA A 172 -10.87 13.78 -16.76
CA ALA A 172 -10.55 12.85 -15.67
C ALA A 172 -11.30 11.51 -15.84
N GLU A 173 -10.69 10.38 -15.48
CA GLU A 173 -11.44 9.14 -15.27
C GLU A 173 -12.33 9.30 -14.02
N THR A 174 -13.54 8.74 -14.05
CA THR A 174 -14.33 8.59 -12.83
C THR A 174 -13.74 7.46 -11.99
N ASP A 175 -13.82 7.57 -10.66
CA ASP A 175 -13.36 6.55 -9.73
C ASP A 175 -13.84 5.15 -10.13
N HIS A 176 -15.11 5.01 -10.51
CA HIS A 176 -15.69 3.74 -10.94
C HIS A 176 -15.01 3.13 -12.18
N ALA A 177 -14.71 3.93 -13.21
CA ALA A 177 -14.07 3.43 -14.43
C ALA A 177 -12.64 2.95 -14.16
N LEU A 178 -11.93 3.70 -13.30
CA LEU A 178 -10.58 3.42 -12.87
C LEU A 178 -10.50 2.16 -12.00
N PHE A 179 -11.36 2.04 -10.99
CA PHE A 179 -11.49 0.82 -10.17
C PHE A 179 -11.86 -0.39 -11.03
N SER A 180 -12.75 -0.23 -12.01
CA SER A 180 -13.13 -1.33 -12.91
C SER A 180 -11.94 -1.79 -13.75
N ARG A 181 -11.14 -0.86 -14.28
CA ARG A 181 -9.94 -1.18 -15.07
C ARG A 181 -8.85 -1.84 -14.22
N LEU A 182 -8.62 -1.34 -13.01
CA LEU A 182 -7.69 -1.94 -12.06
C LEU A 182 -8.14 -3.35 -11.65
N ASP A 183 -9.42 -3.56 -11.41
CA ASP A 183 -9.96 -4.87 -11.04
C ASP A 183 -9.86 -5.90 -12.18
N VAL A 184 -10.02 -5.48 -13.44
CA VAL A 184 -9.76 -6.34 -14.60
C VAL A 184 -8.27 -6.66 -14.72
N ALA A 185 -7.40 -5.64 -14.71
CA ALA A 185 -5.96 -5.84 -14.83
C ALA A 185 -5.42 -6.73 -13.71
N ARG A 186 -5.87 -6.51 -12.47
CA ARG A 186 -5.59 -7.34 -11.29
C ARG A 186 -5.91 -8.81 -11.56
N ARG A 187 -7.15 -9.09 -11.99
CA ARG A 187 -7.60 -10.47 -12.24
C ARG A 187 -6.81 -11.13 -13.36
N ASP A 188 -6.43 -10.39 -14.40
CA ASP A 188 -5.69 -10.94 -15.53
C ASP A 188 -4.30 -11.45 -15.11
N PHE A 189 -3.50 -10.63 -14.41
CA PHE A 189 -2.15 -11.06 -14.04
C PHE A 189 -2.13 -12.03 -12.84
N LEU A 190 -3.09 -11.95 -11.91
CA LEU A 190 -3.18 -12.89 -10.79
C LEU A 190 -3.71 -14.26 -11.20
N SER A 191 -4.55 -14.35 -12.23
CA SER A 191 -5.06 -15.63 -12.74
C SER A 191 -4.13 -16.35 -13.71
N ALA A 192 -3.03 -15.71 -14.15
CA ALA A 192 -2.08 -16.35 -15.06
C ALA A 192 -1.57 -17.69 -14.47
N PRO A 193 -1.45 -18.78 -15.26
CA PRO A 193 -0.90 -20.03 -14.75
C PRO A 193 0.60 -19.91 -14.46
N GLY A 194 1.11 -20.76 -13.58
CA GLY A 194 2.56 -20.91 -13.41
C GLY A 194 3.24 -21.48 -14.65
N SER A 195 4.53 -21.17 -14.80
CA SER A 195 5.36 -21.66 -15.92
C SER A 195 6.52 -22.51 -15.42
N GLY A 196 6.91 -23.50 -16.23
CA GLY A 196 8.02 -24.41 -15.91
C GLY A 196 7.76 -25.17 -14.60
N THR A 197 8.70 -25.12 -13.66
CA THR A 197 8.58 -25.78 -12.34
C THR A 197 7.44 -25.23 -11.48
N LEU A 198 6.86 -24.09 -11.84
CA LEU A 198 5.76 -23.47 -11.10
C LEU A 198 4.38 -23.88 -11.60
N SER A 199 4.26 -24.62 -12.72
CA SER A 199 2.96 -25.03 -13.28
C SER A 199 2.11 -25.84 -12.30
N ASP A 200 2.77 -26.58 -11.42
CA ASP A 200 2.13 -27.51 -10.49
C ASP A 200 1.95 -26.91 -9.08
N ILE A 201 2.52 -25.72 -8.85
CA ILE A 201 2.54 -25.05 -7.54
C ILE A 201 1.63 -23.82 -7.57
N ILE A 202 1.59 -23.07 -8.66
CA ILE A 202 0.62 -21.98 -8.81
C ILE A 202 -0.73 -22.59 -9.19
N VAL A 203 -1.69 -22.49 -8.28
CA VAL A 203 -2.98 -23.18 -8.38
C VAL A 203 -4.14 -22.19 -8.45
N ASP A 204 -5.11 -22.50 -9.29
CA ASP A 204 -6.41 -21.83 -9.29
C ASP A 204 -7.30 -22.50 -8.23
N LYS A 205 -7.09 -22.08 -6.98
CA LYS A 205 -7.88 -22.54 -5.82
C LYS A 205 -8.31 -21.36 -4.99
N LYS A 206 -9.55 -21.38 -4.52
CA LYS A 206 -10.05 -20.38 -3.60
C LYS A 206 -9.22 -20.35 -2.30
N ALA A 207 -8.88 -19.16 -1.82
CA ALA A 207 -8.17 -18.99 -0.56
C ALA A 207 -9.10 -19.33 0.62
N THR A 208 -8.64 -20.21 1.53
CA THR A 208 -9.40 -20.59 2.73
C THR A 208 -8.49 -20.69 3.95
N LEU A 209 -8.99 -20.32 5.14
CA LEU A 209 -8.31 -20.55 6.41
C LEU A 209 -8.50 -21.98 6.89
N ALA A 210 -9.61 -22.64 6.54
CA ALA A 210 -9.82 -24.03 6.93
C ALA A 210 -8.71 -24.97 6.45
N GLU A 211 -8.22 -24.79 5.21
CA GLU A 211 -7.14 -25.56 4.60
C GLU A 211 -6.09 -24.60 4.03
N PRO A 212 -5.23 -24.02 4.89
CA PRO A 212 -4.35 -22.93 4.49
C PRO A 212 -3.26 -23.44 3.53
N ILE A 213 -3.09 -22.74 2.42
CA ILE A 213 -1.92 -22.84 1.53
C ILE A 213 -1.23 -21.47 1.47
N SER A 214 -0.19 -21.30 0.64
CA SER A 214 0.34 -19.97 0.36
C SER A 214 -0.73 -19.17 -0.39
N GLN A 215 -1.27 -18.12 0.23
CA GLN A 215 -2.47 -17.46 -0.29
C GLN A 215 -2.59 -16.00 0.14
N MET A 216 -3.40 -15.26 -0.59
CA MET A 216 -3.76 -13.87 -0.26
C MET A 216 -4.80 -13.81 0.87
N CYS A 217 -4.87 -12.64 1.51
CA CYS A 217 -5.94 -12.29 2.42
C CYS A 217 -7.21 -11.97 1.65
N THR A 218 -8.33 -12.59 2.02
CA THR A 218 -9.65 -12.32 1.44
C THR A 218 -10.71 -12.14 2.52
N ALA A 219 -11.74 -11.36 2.22
CA ALA A 219 -12.92 -11.19 3.05
C ALA A 219 -13.67 -12.51 3.27
N HIS A 220 -13.59 -13.43 2.29
CA HIS A 220 -14.17 -14.77 2.43
C HIS A 220 -13.58 -15.52 3.62
N GLN A 221 -12.25 -15.48 3.78
CA GLN A 221 -11.56 -16.13 4.88
C GLN A 221 -12.01 -15.60 6.24
N MET A 222 -12.16 -14.28 6.36
CA MET A 222 -12.62 -13.64 7.59
C MET A 222 -14.11 -13.94 7.92
N GLN A 223 -14.87 -14.49 6.97
CA GLN A 223 -16.24 -14.97 7.19
C GLN A 223 -16.29 -16.46 7.54
N GLU A 224 -15.18 -17.20 7.43
CA GLU A 224 -15.15 -18.61 7.80
C GLU A 224 -15.33 -18.79 9.32
N PRO A 225 -16.05 -19.85 9.76
CA PRO A 225 -16.21 -20.12 11.19
C PRO A 225 -14.89 -20.23 11.96
N ILE A 226 -13.86 -20.78 11.31
CA ILE A 226 -12.54 -20.95 11.91
C ILE A 226 -11.85 -19.61 12.21
N PHE A 227 -12.13 -18.55 11.43
CA PHE A 227 -11.55 -17.23 11.70
C PHE A 227 -12.04 -16.66 13.03
N ARG A 228 -13.32 -16.87 13.36
CA ARG A 228 -13.89 -16.47 14.65
C ARG A 228 -13.23 -17.23 15.80
N GLU A 229 -13.08 -18.54 15.67
CA GLU A 229 -12.41 -19.37 16.68
C GLU A 229 -10.96 -18.92 16.91
N LEU A 230 -10.22 -18.66 15.83
CA LEU A 230 -8.83 -18.18 15.91
C LEU A 230 -8.76 -16.79 16.53
N SER A 231 -9.67 -15.87 16.18
CA SER A 231 -9.72 -14.52 16.74
C SER A 231 -9.96 -14.56 18.26
N ASP A 232 -10.91 -15.39 18.71
CA ASP A 232 -11.20 -15.57 20.13
C ASP A 232 -9.97 -16.12 20.88
N ARG A 233 -9.25 -17.07 20.28
CA ARG A 233 -8.01 -17.65 20.83
C ARG A 233 -6.83 -16.67 20.84
N LEU A 234 -6.77 -15.76 19.88
CA LEU A 234 -5.77 -14.68 19.80
C LEU A 234 -6.10 -13.49 20.71
N GLY A 235 -7.28 -13.49 21.33
CA GLY A 235 -7.79 -12.34 22.11
C GLY A 235 -7.99 -11.10 21.25
N GLN A 236 -8.23 -11.27 19.95
CA GLN A 236 -8.43 -10.19 18.99
C GLN A 236 -9.91 -9.97 18.71
N PRO A 237 -10.35 -8.73 18.44
CA PRO A 237 -11.72 -8.50 18.02
C PRO A 237 -11.95 -9.18 16.67
N ASN A 238 -13.14 -9.74 16.49
CA ASN A 238 -13.58 -10.30 15.21
C ASN A 238 -13.92 -9.16 14.24
N SER A 239 -12.88 -8.50 13.73
CA SER A 239 -12.96 -7.41 12.77
C SER A 239 -12.38 -7.83 11.43
N LEU A 240 -12.90 -7.23 10.37
CA LEU A 240 -12.43 -7.47 9.01
C LEU A 240 -11.17 -6.63 8.70
N HIS A 241 -10.11 -6.85 9.49
CA HIS A 241 -8.85 -6.12 9.37
C HIS A 241 -7.71 -7.07 8.98
N ARG A 242 -6.89 -6.68 7.99
CA ARG A 242 -5.81 -7.54 7.47
C ARG A 242 -4.86 -8.01 8.57
N LYS A 243 -4.54 -7.14 9.55
CA LYS A 243 -3.60 -7.50 10.62
C LYS A 243 -4.09 -8.64 11.50
N HIS A 244 -5.40 -8.69 11.76
CA HIS A 244 -5.99 -9.81 12.52
C HIS A 244 -6.03 -11.07 11.67
N TRP A 245 -6.27 -10.93 10.36
CA TRP A 245 -6.13 -12.04 9.42
C TRP A 245 -4.70 -12.60 9.40
N GLU A 246 -3.66 -11.76 9.42
CA GLU A 246 -2.26 -12.23 9.42
C GLU A 246 -1.98 -13.12 10.64
N PHE A 247 -2.36 -12.67 11.84
CA PHE A 247 -2.20 -13.49 13.06
C PHE A 247 -3.00 -14.79 12.99
N ALA A 248 -4.25 -14.73 12.52
CA ALA A 248 -5.09 -15.91 12.38
C ALA A 248 -4.52 -16.90 11.34
N PHE A 249 -4.04 -16.40 10.20
CA PHE A 249 -3.44 -17.22 9.14
C PHE A 249 -2.14 -17.87 9.62
N ILE A 250 -1.25 -17.13 10.27
CA ILE A 250 0.00 -17.67 10.81
C ILE A 250 -0.30 -18.78 11.82
N LEU A 251 -1.16 -18.51 12.81
CA LEU A 251 -1.56 -19.51 13.79
C LEU A 251 -2.15 -20.75 13.10
N ARG A 252 -3.09 -20.52 12.18
CA ARG A 252 -3.82 -21.58 11.51
C ARG A 252 -2.92 -22.48 10.67
N ALA A 253 -2.01 -21.89 9.89
CA ALA A 253 -1.06 -22.63 9.06
C ALA A 253 -0.12 -23.47 9.94
N LEU A 254 0.46 -22.87 10.98
CA LEU A 254 1.36 -23.58 11.88
C LEU A 254 0.67 -24.74 12.61
N GLU A 255 -0.58 -24.58 13.04
CA GLU A 255 -1.35 -25.66 13.66
C GLU A 255 -1.78 -26.74 12.68
N TYR A 256 -2.25 -26.35 11.49
CA TYR A 256 -2.72 -27.28 10.47
C TYR A 256 -1.63 -28.27 10.06
N TYR A 257 -0.41 -27.78 9.95
CA TYR A 257 0.76 -28.57 9.58
C TYR A 257 1.53 -29.14 10.80
N GLY A 258 0.97 -29.02 12.01
CA GLY A 258 1.52 -29.66 13.22
C GLY A 258 2.83 -29.06 13.74
N ALA A 259 3.14 -27.82 13.36
CA ALA A 259 4.35 -27.13 13.80
C ALA A 259 4.23 -26.61 15.24
N VAL A 260 3.03 -26.27 15.70
CA VAL A 260 2.74 -25.86 17.09
C VAL A 260 2.43 -27.11 17.92
N ALA A 261 3.33 -27.46 18.82
CA ALA A 261 3.14 -28.55 19.78
C ALA A 261 3.96 -28.33 21.06
N PRO A 262 3.58 -28.93 22.21
CA PRO A 262 4.37 -28.84 23.42
C PRO A 262 5.83 -29.27 23.23
N GLY A 263 6.76 -28.42 23.67
CA GLY A 263 8.20 -28.62 23.54
C GLY A 263 8.80 -28.16 22.21
N HIS A 264 8.00 -27.81 21.20
CA HIS A 264 8.51 -27.28 19.93
C HIS A 264 9.09 -25.87 20.10
N ARG A 265 10.06 -25.52 19.26
CA ARG A 265 10.81 -24.27 19.26
C ARG A 265 10.34 -23.36 18.13
N GLY A 266 9.78 -22.20 18.48
CA GLY A 266 9.41 -21.15 17.54
C GLY A 266 10.43 -20.00 17.52
N LEU A 267 10.71 -19.45 16.34
CA LEU A 267 11.50 -18.23 16.15
C LEU A 267 10.68 -17.15 15.42
N GLY A 268 10.41 -16.04 16.10
CA GLY A 268 9.69 -14.92 15.53
C GLY A 268 10.62 -13.80 15.10
N PHE A 269 10.38 -13.20 13.94
CA PHE A 269 11.13 -12.07 13.40
C PHE A 269 10.27 -10.82 13.30
N GLY A 270 10.77 -9.70 13.84
CA GLY A 270 10.03 -8.43 13.86
C GLY A 270 8.72 -8.57 14.64
N VAL A 271 8.75 -9.29 15.76
CA VAL A 271 7.51 -9.68 16.47
C VAL A 271 6.82 -8.50 17.14
N GLY A 272 7.56 -7.45 17.50
CA GLY A 272 6.97 -6.29 18.13
C GLY A 272 6.21 -6.62 19.41
N VAL A 273 5.09 -5.91 19.60
CA VAL A 273 4.07 -6.18 20.62
C VAL A 273 2.86 -6.86 19.96
N GLU A 274 2.93 -8.19 19.86
CA GLU A 274 1.88 -9.01 19.23
C GLU A 274 1.46 -10.21 20.10
N PRO A 275 0.25 -10.79 19.91
CA PRO A 275 -0.25 -11.87 20.76
C PRO A 275 0.47 -13.22 20.55
N MET A 276 1.16 -13.40 19.43
CA MET A 276 1.66 -14.70 18.95
C MET A 276 2.63 -15.36 19.94
N SER A 277 3.59 -14.62 20.49
CA SER A 277 4.57 -15.16 21.45
C SER A 277 3.91 -15.74 22.70
N SER A 278 2.91 -15.04 23.24
CA SER A 278 2.15 -15.52 24.41
C SER A 278 1.28 -16.72 24.06
N LEU A 279 0.66 -16.73 22.88
CA LEU A 279 -0.16 -17.84 22.44
C LEU A 279 0.66 -19.13 22.27
N PHE A 280 1.82 -19.06 21.62
CA PHE A 280 2.68 -20.23 21.44
C PHE A 280 3.25 -20.73 22.77
N ALA A 281 3.60 -19.83 23.69
CA ALA A 281 4.01 -20.20 25.04
C ALA A 281 2.89 -20.94 25.79
N ALA A 282 1.65 -20.47 25.70
CA ALA A 282 0.48 -21.14 26.27
C ALA A 282 0.25 -22.53 25.65
N ALA A 283 0.54 -22.70 24.36
CA ALA A 283 0.48 -23.98 23.65
C ALA A 283 1.62 -24.96 24.00
N GLY A 284 2.58 -24.57 24.85
CA GLY A 284 3.70 -25.44 25.23
C GLY A 284 4.99 -25.23 24.46
N CYS A 285 5.03 -24.30 23.50
CA CYS A 285 6.23 -24.06 22.70
C CYS A 285 7.26 -23.23 23.48
N HIS A 286 8.54 -23.43 23.17
CA HIS A 286 9.63 -22.53 23.54
C HIS A 286 9.83 -21.50 22.43
N VAL A 287 9.72 -20.23 22.76
CA VAL A 287 9.74 -19.13 21.80
C VAL A 287 11.01 -18.29 21.97
N LEU A 288 11.68 -18.02 20.85
CA LEU A 288 12.61 -16.92 20.74
C LEU A 288 11.95 -15.80 19.93
N ALA A 289 11.58 -14.73 20.62
CA ALA A 289 11.10 -13.49 20.03
C ALA A 289 12.30 -12.63 19.61
N THR A 290 12.26 -12.09 18.39
CA THR A 290 13.30 -11.19 17.91
C THR A 290 12.72 -9.94 17.28
N ASP A 291 13.43 -8.84 17.46
CA ASP A 291 13.10 -7.53 16.90
C ASP A 291 14.39 -6.75 16.64
N LEU A 292 14.30 -5.66 15.90
CA LEU A 292 15.43 -4.78 15.65
C LEU A 292 15.91 -4.16 16.99
N PRO A 293 17.23 -3.98 17.22
CA PRO A 293 17.73 -3.32 18.41
C PRO A 293 17.09 -1.94 18.61
N THR A 294 16.70 -1.61 19.84
CA THR A 294 16.02 -0.34 20.18
C THR A 294 16.90 0.89 19.92
N GLU A 295 18.23 0.72 19.92
CA GLU A 295 19.19 1.78 19.61
C GLU A 295 19.39 2.00 18.10
N ASP A 296 18.82 1.16 17.23
CA ASP A 296 18.91 1.32 15.79
C ASP A 296 18.01 2.47 15.31
N ASP A 297 18.54 3.39 14.50
CA ASP A 297 17.79 4.53 13.99
C ASP A 297 16.55 4.12 13.18
N ARG A 298 16.58 2.95 12.52
CA ARG A 298 15.44 2.38 11.79
C ARG A 298 14.29 1.98 12.72
N ALA A 299 14.59 1.66 13.98
CA ALA A 299 13.61 1.22 14.97
C ALA A 299 12.65 2.34 15.42
N ARG A 300 13.00 3.62 15.18
CA ARG A 300 12.19 4.78 15.60
C ARG A 300 10.77 4.77 15.03
N ILE A 301 10.60 4.29 13.80
CA ILE A 301 9.29 4.25 13.10
C ILE A 301 8.28 3.42 13.90
N TRP A 302 8.71 2.30 14.48
CA TRP A 302 7.86 1.40 15.27
C TRP A 302 7.85 1.74 16.76
N GLY A 303 8.87 2.46 17.25
CA GLY A 303 8.89 3.00 18.61
C GLY A 303 7.80 4.05 18.83
N ASP A 304 7.55 4.91 17.84
CA ASP A 304 6.52 5.96 17.90
C ASP A 304 5.08 5.40 17.88
N THR A 305 4.88 4.20 17.32
CA THR A 305 3.57 3.50 17.27
C THR A 305 3.37 2.47 18.39
N ALA A 306 4.32 2.36 19.33
CA ALA A 306 4.33 1.32 20.39
C ALA A 306 4.28 -0.12 19.85
N GLN A 307 4.72 -0.32 18.61
CA GLN A 307 4.75 -1.63 17.95
C GLN A 307 6.10 -2.33 18.14
N LEU A 308 7.17 -1.60 18.49
CA LEU A 308 8.48 -2.18 18.76
C LEU A 308 8.50 -2.91 20.11
N GLY A 309 8.93 -4.17 20.13
CA GLY A 309 9.09 -4.94 21.36
C GLY A 309 10.44 -4.65 22.02
N GLY A 310 10.47 -3.74 23.00
CA GLY A 310 11.73 -3.32 23.66
C GLY A 310 12.17 -4.26 24.78
N ASN A 311 11.25 -5.04 25.36
CA ASN A 311 11.56 -6.06 26.37
C ASN A 311 10.46 -7.13 26.49
N LEU A 312 10.80 -8.26 27.13
CA LEU A 312 9.90 -9.40 27.30
C LEU A 312 8.58 -9.07 28.02
N ARG A 313 8.55 -8.10 28.93
CA ARG A 313 7.30 -7.75 29.66
C ARG A 313 6.30 -7.08 28.75
N GLU A 314 6.75 -6.25 27.81
CA GLU A 314 5.89 -5.59 26.82
C GLU A 314 5.27 -6.60 25.83
N MET A 315 5.97 -7.71 25.57
CA MET A 315 5.50 -8.79 24.70
C MET A 315 4.50 -9.75 25.37
N HIS A 316 4.35 -9.67 26.69
CA HIS A 316 3.44 -10.55 27.43
C HIS A 316 2.00 -10.09 27.23
N TYR A 317 1.15 -11.00 26.76
CA TYR A 317 -0.30 -10.84 26.67
C TYR A 317 -0.97 -11.63 27.80
N PRO A 318 -1.35 -10.99 28.92
CA PRO A 318 -1.84 -11.68 30.11
C PRO A 318 -3.13 -12.46 29.89
N ALA A 319 -3.94 -12.06 28.91
CA ALA A 319 -5.17 -12.75 28.54
C ALA A 319 -4.92 -14.13 27.91
N LEU A 320 -3.72 -14.37 27.36
CA LEU A 320 -3.39 -15.58 26.59
C LEU A 320 -2.49 -16.55 27.34
N CYS A 321 -1.59 -16.05 28.17
CA CYS A 321 -0.60 -16.86 28.87
C CYS A 321 -0.39 -16.34 30.29
N SER A 322 -0.21 -17.24 31.26
CA SER A 322 0.20 -16.82 32.60
C SER A 322 1.61 -16.21 32.53
N GLU A 323 1.89 -15.22 33.38
CA GLU A 323 3.21 -14.60 33.43
C GLU A 323 4.32 -15.65 33.68
N ALA A 324 4.06 -16.59 34.58
CA ALA A 324 5.00 -17.66 34.90
C ALA A 324 5.29 -18.57 33.71
N ASP A 325 4.26 -19.00 32.97
CA ASP A 325 4.45 -19.83 31.77
C ASP A 325 5.14 -19.06 30.65
N PHE A 326 4.80 -17.78 30.48
CA PHE A 326 5.41 -16.90 29.49
C PHE A 326 6.91 -16.77 29.73
N PHE A 327 7.34 -16.37 30.94
CA PHE A 327 8.76 -16.21 31.24
C PHE A 327 9.54 -17.54 31.30
N ALA A 328 8.86 -18.67 31.51
CA ALA A 328 9.49 -19.99 31.42
C ALA A 328 9.75 -20.44 29.98
N ARG A 329 9.02 -19.90 29.01
CA ARG A 329 9.00 -20.41 27.62
C ARG A 329 9.41 -19.38 26.57
N VAL A 330 9.33 -18.11 26.87
CA VAL A 330 9.66 -17.02 25.94
C VAL A 330 10.97 -16.36 26.34
N SER A 331 11.84 -16.21 25.37
CA SER A 331 13.09 -15.46 25.46
C SER A 331 13.13 -14.42 24.35
N TYR A 332 13.90 -13.34 24.56
CA TYR A 332 14.05 -12.26 23.60
C TYR A 332 15.52 -12.08 23.20
N ARG A 333 15.76 -11.80 21.93
CA ARG A 333 17.07 -11.41 21.41
C ARG A 333 16.91 -10.35 20.32
N PRO A 334 17.63 -9.21 20.40
CA PRO A 334 17.71 -8.27 19.29
C PRO A 334 18.38 -8.92 18.08
N VAL A 335 17.73 -8.86 16.91
CA VAL A 335 18.22 -9.44 15.65
C VAL A 335 17.83 -8.53 14.47
N ASP A 336 18.81 -8.14 13.67
CA ASP A 336 18.55 -7.54 12.35
C ASP A 336 18.23 -8.66 11.35
N MET A 337 17.04 -8.59 10.73
CA MET A 337 16.59 -9.54 9.72
C MET A 337 17.47 -9.57 8.46
N ASN A 338 18.26 -8.52 8.21
CA ASN A 338 19.28 -8.50 7.16
C ASN A 338 20.58 -9.24 7.53
N ALA A 339 20.76 -9.57 8.81
CA ALA A 339 21.98 -10.16 9.35
C ALA A 339 21.69 -11.20 10.44
N ILE A 340 20.83 -12.18 10.12
CA ILE A 340 20.43 -13.25 11.03
C ILE A 340 21.67 -14.03 11.52
N PRO A 341 21.92 -14.09 12.84
CA PRO A 341 23.05 -14.82 13.40
C PRO A 341 22.98 -16.33 13.10
N THR A 342 24.11 -16.91 12.70
CA THR A 342 24.18 -18.34 12.31
C THR A 342 23.97 -19.31 13.46
N ASP A 343 23.99 -18.85 14.71
CA ASP A 343 23.71 -19.66 15.89
C ASP A 343 22.21 -19.87 16.13
N LEU A 344 21.34 -19.14 15.42
CA LEU A 344 19.91 -19.39 15.40
C LEU A 344 19.61 -20.59 14.49
N ALA A 345 19.48 -21.77 15.10
CA ALA A 345 19.24 -23.03 14.40
C ALA A 345 18.33 -23.98 15.20
N ASP A 346 17.89 -25.04 14.50
CA ASP A 346 17.10 -26.16 15.02
C ASP A 346 15.71 -25.75 15.56
N PHE A 347 15.08 -24.76 14.93
CA PHE A 347 13.70 -24.37 15.23
C PHE A 347 12.69 -25.25 14.48
N ASP A 348 11.55 -25.52 15.10
CA ASP A 348 10.42 -26.24 14.52
C ASP A 348 9.63 -25.34 13.57
N PHE A 349 9.55 -24.06 13.88
CA PHE A 349 8.92 -23.08 13.00
C PHE A 349 9.50 -21.67 13.12
N THR A 350 9.30 -20.90 12.06
CA THR A 350 9.58 -19.46 12.00
C THR A 350 8.34 -18.70 11.56
N TRP A 351 8.19 -17.48 12.07
CA TRP A 351 7.14 -16.58 11.59
C TRP A 351 7.56 -15.13 11.55
N SER A 352 6.85 -14.35 10.74
CA SER A 352 6.82 -12.90 10.81
C SER A 352 5.47 -12.40 10.28
N SER A 353 5.00 -11.29 10.82
CA SER A 353 3.70 -10.71 10.47
C SER A 353 3.89 -9.30 9.94
N CYS A 354 3.87 -9.10 8.61
CA CYS A 354 4.06 -7.78 7.98
C CYS A 354 5.33 -7.08 8.51
N ALA A 355 6.48 -7.62 8.12
CA ALA A 355 7.78 -7.17 8.65
C ALA A 355 8.87 -7.08 7.58
N TYR A 356 8.93 -8.04 6.65
CA TYR A 356 10.07 -8.15 5.73
C TYR A 356 9.97 -7.24 4.49
N GLU A 357 8.83 -6.59 4.29
CA GLU A 357 8.66 -5.46 3.39
C GLU A 357 9.39 -4.19 3.87
N HIS A 358 9.87 -4.16 5.11
CA HIS A 358 10.57 -3.01 5.68
C HIS A 358 12.11 -3.14 5.62
N LEU A 359 12.63 -4.13 4.89
CA LEU A 359 14.08 -4.41 4.84
C LEU A 359 14.84 -3.59 3.80
N GLY A 360 14.22 -2.53 3.27
CA GLY A 360 14.88 -1.57 2.39
C GLY A 360 14.77 -1.87 0.89
N SER A 361 14.58 -3.13 0.50
CA SER A 361 14.37 -3.53 -0.90
C SER A 361 13.63 -4.87 -1.03
N ILE A 362 13.03 -5.13 -2.18
CA ILE A 362 12.42 -6.44 -2.51
C ILE A 362 13.43 -7.57 -2.32
N GLU A 363 14.64 -7.45 -2.86
CA GLU A 363 15.67 -8.50 -2.77
C GLU A 363 16.08 -8.76 -1.32
N ALA A 364 16.16 -7.73 -0.48
CA ALA A 364 16.44 -7.92 0.95
C ALA A 364 15.34 -8.73 1.65
N GLY A 365 14.06 -8.49 1.32
CA GLY A 365 12.94 -9.29 1.80
C GLY A 365 12.99 -10.75 1.34
N LEU A 366 13.29 -11.00 0.06
CA LEU A 366 13.47 -12.35 -0.46
C LEU A 366 14.64 -13.08 0.22
N GLN A 367 15.76 -12.38 0.41
CA GLN A 367 16.94 -12.91 1.07
C GLN A 367 16.68 -13.22 2.54
N PHE A 368 15.89 -12.39 3.24
CA PHE A 368 15.41 -12.68 4.59
C PHE A 368 14.62 -13.99 4.62
N PHE A 369 13.66 -14.18 3.72
CA PHE A 369 12.85 -15.41 3.68
C PHE A 369 13.74 -16.65 3.48
N GLU A 370 14.71 -16.58 2.56
CA GLU A 370 15.68 -17.67 2.36
C GLU A 370 16.56 -17.92 3.61
N ASN A 371 16.93 -16.86 4.33
CA ASN A 371 17.74 -16.96 5.55
C ASN A 371 16.93 -17.46 6.76
N SER A 372 15.64 -17.14 6.87
CA SER A 372 14.78 -17.63 7.96
C SER A 372 14.67 -19.16 7.92
N LEU A 373 14.62 -19.75 6.73
CA LEU A 373 14.61 -21.20 6.53
C LEU A 373 15.88 -21.90 7.03
N ARG A 374 17.03 -21.21 7.07
CA ARG A 374 18.28 -21.78 7.62
C ARG A 374 18.22 -21.96 9.14
N CYS A 375 17.30 -21.28 9.81
CA CYS A 375 17.08 -21.44 11.24
C CYS A 375 16.27 -22.70 11.55
N LEU A 376 15.59 -23.28 10.57
CA LEU A 376 14.72 -24.42 10.75
C LEU A 376 15.50 -25.74 10.78
N LYS A 377 15.00 -26.69 11.58
CA LYS A 377 15.35 -28.10 11.44
C LYS A 377 14.78 -28.64 10.11
N LYS A 378 15.26 -29.80 9.67
CA LYS A 378 14.63 -30.52 8.54
C LYS A 378 13.16 -30.82 8.84
N GLY A 379 12.28 -30.41 7.94
CA GLY A 379 10.82 -30.53 8.11
C GLY A 379 10.20 -29.45 9.00
N GLY A 380 10.96 -28.44 9.43
CA GLY A 380 10.39 -27.25 10.07
C GLY A 380 9.62 -26.39 9.08
N LEU A 381 8.76 -25.51 9.61
CA LEU A 381 7.82 -24.70 8.82
C LEU A 381 8.09 -23.20 8.94
N ALA A 382 8.10 -22.48 7.82
CA ALA A 382 8.12 -21.02 7.80
C ALA A 382 6.76 -20.47 7.35
N VAL A 383 6.21 -19.53 8.11
CA VAL A 383 4.98 -18.82 7.74
C VAL A 383 5.19 -17.32 7.90
N HIS A 384 5.25 -16.62 6.78
CA HIS A 384 5.49 -15.17 6.76
C HIS A 384 4.40 -14.47 5.94
N THR A 385 3.87 -13.36 6.46
CA THR A 385 2.94 -12.48 5.73
C THR A 385 3.66 -11.18 5.32
N THR A 386 3.25 -10.59 4.20
CA THR A 386 3.79 -9.34 3.65
C THR A 386 2.80 -8.69 2.69
N GLU A 387 3.13 -7.47 2.27
CA GLU A 387 2.38 -6.71 1.27
C GLU A 387 2.56 -7.21 -0.17
N LEU A 388 1.44 -7.30 -0.90
CA LEU A 388 1.39 -7.64 -2.33
C LEU A 388 0.78 -6.48 -3.12
N ASN A 389 1.42 -6.13 -4.23
CA ASN A 389 0.91 -5.16 -5.19
C ASN A 389 -0.23 -5.75 -6.02
N LEU A 390 -1.44 -5.22 -5.80
CA LEU A 390 -2.66 -5.64 -6.50
C LEU A 390 -2.87 -4.93 -7.84
N SER A 391 -2.06 -3.93 -8.16
CA SER A 391 -2.25 -3.04 -9.31
C SER A 391 -1.32 -3.33 -10.49
N SER A 392 -0.17 -3.97 -10.24
CA SER A 392 0.82 -4.26 -11.27
C SER A 392 1.72 -5.44 -10.89
N ASN A 393 2.07 -6.24 -11.91
CA ASN A 393 3.12 -7.24 -11.80
C ASN A 393 4.49 -6.76 -12.31
N GLU A 394 4.59 -5.48 -12.69
CA GLU A 394 5.81 -4.86 -13.22
C GLU A 394 6.27 -3.69 -12.35
N GLY A 395 5.46 -2.64 -12.22
CA GLY A 395 5.80 -1.43 -11.49
C GLY A 395 5.39 -1.50 -10.02
N THR A 396 6.31 -1.27 -9.10
CA THR A 396 6.04 -1.28 -7.66
C THR A 396 7.05 -0.44 -6.86
N LEU A 397 6.82 -0.27 -5.56
CA LEU A 397 7.82 0.30 -4.64
C LEU A 397 8.90 -0.74 -4.37
N GLU A 398 10.03 -0.68 -5.08
CA GLU A 398 11.11 -1.68 -5.01
C GLU A 398 12.14 -1.41 -3.91
N GLY A 399 12.15 -0.20 -3.33
CA GLY A 399 13.04 0.19 -2.24
C GLY A 399 12.54 1.41 -1.46
N GLY A 400 13.05 1.56 -0.24
CA GLY A 400 12.61 2.59 0.73
C GLY A 400 12.26 1.98 2.09
N ALA A 401 11.51 2.71 2.91
CA ALA A 401 11.09 2.24 4.24
C ALA A 401 10.10 1.06 4.17
N THR A 402 9.32 0.97 3.09
CA THR A 402 8.39 -0.12 2.83
C THR A 402 8.43 -0.43 1.33
N VAL A 403 8.51 -1.71 0.97
CA VAL A 403 8.38 -2.20 -0.40
C VAL A 403 7.06 -2.93 -0.61
N LEU A 404 6.61 -3.05 -1.85
CA LEU A 404 5.41 -3.82 -2.19
C LEU A 404 5.78 -4.93 -3.17
N PHE A 405 5.63 -6.18 -2.77
CA PHE A 405 6.03 -7.32 -3.61
C PHE A 405 5.08 -7.51 -4.78
N ARG A 406 5.58 -8.01 -5.90
CA ARG A 406 4.76 -8.42 -7.06
C ARG A 406 4.58 -9.92 -7.02
N ARG A 407 3.59 -10.41 -7.77
CA ARG A 407 3.45 -11.85 -8.04
C ARG A 407 4.77 -12.44 -8.57
N SER A 408 5.44 -11.76 -9.49
CA SER A 408 6.72 -12.20 -10.07
C SER A 408 7.83 -12.38 -9.04
N ASP A 409 7.84 -11.59 -7.96
CA ASP A 409 8.82 -11.72 -6.89
C ASP A 409 8.59 -13.01 -6.07
N PHE A 410 7.32 -13.38 -5.80
CA PHE A 410 6.98 -14.67 -5.18
C PHE A 410 7.28 -15.86 -6.09
N GLU A 411 7.09 -15.72 -7.40
CA GLU A 411 7.49 -16.76 -8.36
C GLU A 411 9.01 -16.96 -8.37
N ILE A 412 9.79 -15.88 -8.29
CA ILE A 412 11.25 -15.94 -8.16
C ILE A 412 11.63 -16.64 -6.85
N LEU A 413 11.04 -16.24 -5.73
CA LEU A 413 11.27 -16.86 -4.42
C LEU A 413 10.97 -18.36 -4.47
N ALA A 414 9.79 -18.75 -4.95
CA ALA A 414 9.40 -20.16 -5.05
C ALA A 414 10.42 -20.98 -5.87
N ARG A 415 10.89 -20.47 -7.02
CA ARG A 415 11.93 -21.15 -7.80
C ARG A 415 13.24 -21.30 -7.03
N ARG A 416 13.68 -20.26 -6.31
CA ARG A 416 14.91 -20.31 -5.49
C ARG A 416 14.78 -21.35 -4.37
N LEU A 417 13.64 -21.37 -3.68
CA LEU A 417 13.36 -22.31 -2.60
C LEU A 417 13.33 -23.77 -3.08
N ILE A 418 12.63 -24.03 -4.19
CA ILE A 418 12.59 -25.38 -4.81
C ILE A 418 13.99 -25.82 -5.25
N ALA A 419 14.76 -24.92 -5.88
CA ALA A 419 16.12 -25.21 -6.30
C ALA A 419 17.07 -25.49 -5.12
N ALA A 420 16.81 -24.88 -3.96
CA ALA A 420 17.51 -25.15 -2.71
C ALA A 420 17.04 -26.45 -2.00
N GLY A 421 16.02 -27.14 -2.54
CA GLY A 421 15.50 -28.40 -2.01
C GLY A 421 14.41 -28.25 -0.96
N HIS A 422 13.82 -27.06 -0.84
CA HIS A 422 12.66 -26.83 0.03
C HIS A 422 11.35 -27.21 -0.67
N GLU A 423 10.36 -27.59 0.13
CA GLU A 423 8.99 -27.74 -0.32
C GLU A 423 8.27 -26.39 -0.21
N VAL A 424 7.64 -25.95 -1.30
CA VAL A 424 6.82 -24.75 -1.34
C VAL A 424 5.37 -25.19 -1.44
N PHE A 425 4.56 -24.83 -0.44
CA PHE A 425 3.12 -25.07 -0.49
C PHE A 425 2.50 -24.40 -1.71
N PRO A 426 1.46 -24.98 -2.33
CA PRO A 426 0.78 -24.40 -3.47
C PRO A 426 0.43 -22.92 -3.23
N ILE A 427 0.62 -22.10 -4.26
CA ILE A 427 0.39 -20.66 -4.21
C ILE A 427 -0.91 -20.36 -4.94
N SER A 428 -1.87 -19.83 -4.20
CA SER A 428 -3.07 -19.23 -4.77
C SER A 428 -2.94 -17.71 -4.75
N PHE A 429 -3.20 -17.10 -5.90
CA PHE A 429 -3.37 -15.66 -6.07
C PHE A 429 -4.85 -15.27 -6.12
N ASP A 430 -5.74 -16.07 -5.51
CA ASP A 430 -7.14 -15.71 -5.34
C ASP A 430 -7.25 -14.42 -4.53
N SER A 431 -7.59 -13.34 -5.22
CA SER A 431 -7.74 -12.01 -4.61
C SER A 431 -9.12 -11.75 -4.04
N GLY A 432 -10.03 -12.74 -4.05
CA GLY A 432 -11.43 -12.54 -3.68
C GLY A 432 -12.20 -11.65 -4.66
N ASP A 433 -13.51 -11.57 -4.44
CA ASP A 433 -14.47 -10.90 -5.32
C ASP A 433 -15.44 -9.95 -4.58
N SER A 434 -15.31 -9.81 -3.26
CA SER A 434 -16.15 -8.90 -2.47
C SER A 434 -15.75 -7.44 -2.65
N GLU A 435 -16.61 -6.52 -2.21
CA GLU A 435 -16.26 -5.09 -2.18
C GLU A 435 -15.08 -4.79 -1.25
N LEU A 436 -14.96 -5.53 -0.15
CA LEU A 436 -13.85 -5.37 0.78
C LEU A 436 -12.52 -5.84 0.17
N ASP A 437 -12.55 -6.90 -0.65
CA ASP A 437 -11.37 -7.39 -1.39
C ASP A 437 -10.89 -6.43 -2.47
N ARG A 438 -11.73 -5.45 -2.84
CA ARG A 438 -11.42 -4.39 -3.79
C ARG A 438 -10.95 -3.11 -3.10
N LEU A 439 -10.96 -3.08 -1.77
CA LEU A 439 -10.48 -1.94 -1.00
C LEU A 439 -8.94 -1.95 -1.01
N ILE A 440 -8.36 -0.95 -1.66
CA ILE A 440 -6.90 -0.79 -1.75
C ILE A 440 -6.49 0.49 -1.01
N ASP A 441 -5.49 0.36 -0.14
CA ASP A 441 -4.90 1.46 0.62
C ASP A 441 -3.98 2.34 -0.20
N LEU A 442 -3.78 3.59 0.26
CA LEU A 442 -3.14 4.63 -0.53
C LEU A 442 -2.19 5.60 0.11
N PRO A 443 -1.39 6.29 -0.74
CA PRO A 443 -0.72 7.52 -0.39
C PRO A 443 -1.64 8.69 0.04
N PRO A 444 -1.21 9.46 1.05
CA PRO A 444 -0.20 8.98 2.00
C PRO A 444 -0.80 7.82 2.79
N TYR A 445 -0.04 6.73 2.84
CA TYR A 445 -0.43 5.56 3.61
C TYR A 445 -0.63 6.03 5.05
N SER A 446 -1.78 5.69 5.64
CA SER A 446 -1.94 5.88 7.07
C SER A 446 -0.83 5.09 7.77
N SER A 447 -0.19 5.70 8.75
CA SER A 447 0.53 4.92 9.76
C SER A 447 -0.51 4.03 10.43
N ASP A 448 -0.31 2.71 10.38
CA ASP A 448 -1.13 1.74 11.12
C ASP A 448 -1.20 2.05 12.61
#